data_AF-A0A0V1PTC0-F1
#
_entry.id   AF-A0A0V1PTC0-F1
#
_cell.length_a   1.000
_cell.length_b   1.000
_cell.length_c   1.000
_cell.angle_alpha   90.00
_cell.angle_beta   90.00
_cell.angle_gamma   90.00
#
_symmetry.space_group_name_H-M   'P 1'
#
loop_
_entity.id
_entity.type
_entity.pdbx_description
1 polymer ?
#
loop_
_entity_poly.entity_id
_entity_poly.type
_entity_poly.pdbx_seq_one_letter_code
_entity_poly.pdbx_strand_id
1 'polypeptide(L)'
;MDKLTNNQITSIHLLNLSHSVPLNPLSKVYKDTFADFTNEKCINLPANYMEDTFCDKCESIFIPGITVSTRIIYKKSKSGTVSRRRLLRYTCLECYHKSDRALEMPTSKRSTPIPNSGTDTEANNKSSKPEEFKATWPKSETSKSKQRLKKRKQNNLSNLLAMKKKEKENESKQFNSLSLMEFMNK
;
A
#
# COMPACT_ATOMS: atom_id res chain seq x y z
N MET A 1 0.38 22.76 -15.27
CA MET A 1 -0.18 23.18 -13.98
C MET A 1 -1.22 24.22 -14.29
N ASP A 2 -2.49 23.90 -14.05
CA ASP A 2 -3.58 24.84 -14.30
C ASP A 2 -3.39 26.05 -13.38
N LYS A 3 -3.53 27.26 -13.94
CA LYS A 3 -3.42 28.49 -13.17
C LYS A 3 -4.65 28.59 -12.27
N LEU A 4 -4.46 28.53 -10.95
CA LEU A 4 -5.53 28.77 -10.00
C LEU A 4 -6.04 30.20 -10.14
N THR A 5 -7.35 30.38 -10.02
CA THR A 5 -7.98 31.70 -9.96
C THR A 5 -7.65 32.39 -8.64
N ASN A 6 -7.68 33.73 -8.62
CA ASN A 6 -7.34 34.49 -7.41
C ASN A 6 -8.24 34.11 -6.22
N ASN A 7 -9.54 33.86 -6.48
CA ASN A 7 -10.50 33.41 -5.46
C ASN A 7 -10.16 32.01 -4.92
N GLN A 8 -9.66 31.10 -5.75
CA GLN A 8 -9.20 29.79 -5.28
C GLN A 8 -7.94 29.94 -4.41
N ILE A 9 -7.03 30.84 -4.77
CA ILE A 9 -5.82 31.12 -3.97
C ILE A 9 -6.20 31.65 -2.58
N THR A 10 -7.12 32.62 -2.50
CA THR A 10 -7.56 33.16 -1.21
C THR A 10 -8.28 32.11 -0.36
N SER A 11 -9.11 31.26 -0.98
CA SER A 11 -9.76 30.14 -0.27
C SER A 11 -8.74 29.17 0.31
N ILE A 12 -7.76 28.75 -0.50
CA ILE A 12 -6.69 27.87 -0.04
C ILE A 12 -5.86 28.54 1.06
N HIS A 13 -5.63 29.85 0.98
CA HIS A 13 -4.94 30.58 2.03
C HIS A 13 -5.71 30.52 3.35
N LEU A 14 -7.03 30.74 3.35
CA LEU A 14 -7.84 30.66 4.57
C LEU A 14 -7.80 29.25 5.18
N LEU A 15 -7.88 28.23 4.33
CA LEU A 15 -7.70 26.84 4.75
C LEU A 15 -6.31 26.64 5.38
N ASN A 16 -5.24 27.11 4.75
CA ASN A 16 -3.88 27.00 5.28
C ASN A 16 -3.70 27.73 6.63
N LEU A 17 -4.40 28.84 6.86
CA LEU A 17 -4.40 29.52 8.16
C LEU A 17 -5.04 28.67 9.26
N SER A 18 -6.11 27.94 8.96
CA SER A 18 -6.66 26.98 9.92
C SER A 18 -5.66 25.86 10.25
N HIS A 19 -4.86 25.42 9.26
CA HIS A 19 -3.82 24.41 9.43
C HIS A 19 -2.59 24.90 10.17
N SER A 20 -2.24 26.19 10.10
CA SER A 20 -1.05 26.74 10.76
C SER A 20 -1.25 26.95 12.26
N VAL A 21 -2.50 27.05 12.74
CA VAL A 21 -2.83 27.26 14.15
C VAL A 21 -3.69 26.12 14.71
N PRO A 22 -3.21 24.86 14.68
CA PRO A 22 -4.01 23.72 15.14
C PRO A 22 -4.25 23.79 16.65
N LEU A 23 -5.38 23.22 17.11
CA LEU A 23 -5.83 23.19 18.51
C LEU A 23 -6.21 24.56 19.11
N ASN A 24 -5.98 25.65 18.38
CA ASN A 24 -6.39 26.98 18.80
C ASN A 24 -7.85 27.22 18.37
N PRO A 25 -8.70 27.87 19.20
CA PRO A 25 -10.04 28.27 18.78
C PRO A 25 -10.06 29.13 17.50
N LEU A 26 -8.97 29.82 17.17
CA LEU A 26 -8.82 30.56 15.92
C LEU A 26 -8.89 29.67 14.67
N SER A 27 -8.48 28.40 14.77
CA SER A 27 -8.60 27.45 13.65
C SER A 27 -10.05 27.30 13.18
N LYS A 28 -10.99 27.31 14.13
CA LYS A 28 -12.43 27.26 13.85
C LYS A 28 -12.90 28.51 13.13
N VAL A 29 -12.48 29.69 13.60
CA VAL A 29 -12.79 30.98 12.96
C VAL A 29 -12.28 31.02 11.51
N TYR A 30 -11.06 30.54 11.26
CA TYR A 30 -10.52 30.47 9.90
C TYR A 30 -11.26 29.46 9.01
N LYS A 31 -11.70 28.33 9.57
CA LYS A 31 -12.52 27.35 8.86
C LYS A 31 -13.92 27.91 8.53
N ASP A 32 -14.54 28.64 9.45
CA ASP A 32 -15.86 29.24 9.22
C ASP A 32 -15.77 30.36 8.16
N THR A 33 -14.78 31.25 8.26
CA THR A 33 -14.52 32.27 7.23
C THR A 33 -14.18 31.67 5.87
N PHE A 34 -13.45 30.55 5.83
CA PHE A 34 -13.24 29.78 4.60
C PHE A 34 -14.56 29.26 4.04
N ALA A 35 -15.40 28.64 4.86
CA ALA A 35 -16.70 28.11 4.43
C ALA A 35 -17.59 29.23 3.87
N ASP A 36 -17.70 30.35 4.57
CA ASP A 36 -18.47 31.52 4.12
C ASP A 36 -17.93 32.05 2.79
N PHE A 37 -16.61 32.24 2.67
CA PHE A 37 -15.99 32.73 1.44
C PHE A 37 -16.20 31.79 0.24
N THR A 38 -16.06 30.48 0.46
CA THR A 38 -16.29 29.48 -0.61
C THR A 38 -17.75 29.42 -1.04
N ASN A 39 -18.69 29.57 -0.11
CA ASN A 39 -20.12 29.60 -0.37
C ASN A 39 -20.53 30.89 -1.11
N GLU A 40 -20.08 32.05 -0.65
CA GLU A 40 -20.41 33.36 -1.25
C GLU A 40 -19.92 33.48 -2.69
N LYS A 41 -18.74 32.93 -2.98
CA LYS A 41 -18.10 33.01 -4.30
C LYS A 41 -18.33 31.78 -5.17
N CYS A 42 -19.12 30.81 -4.70
CA CYS A 42 -19.40 29.54 -5.38
C CYS A 42 -18.13 28.86 -5.93
N ILE A 43 -17.10 28.75 -5.09
CA ILE A 43 -15.78 28.28 -5.53
C ILE A 43 -15.75 26.76 -5.50
N ASN A 44 -15.62 26.16 -6.67
CA ASN A 44 -15.35 24.73 -6.79
C ASN A 44 -13.85 24.48 -6.56
N LEU A 45 -13.49 24.03 -5.36
CA LEU A 45 -12.14 23.51 -5.10
C LEU A 45 -12.04 22.04 -5.52
N PRO A 46 -10.86 21.59 -6.01
CA PRO A 46 -10.61 20.17 -6.25
C PRO A 46 -10.83 19.34 -4.97
N ALA A 47 -11.30 18.10 -5.13
CA ALA A 47 -11.61 17.17 -4.05
C ALA A 47 -10.48 17.06 -3.00
N ASN A 48 -9.22 17.19 -3.42
CA ASN A 48 -8.05 17.14 -2.54
C ASN A 48 -8.05 18.18 -1.40
N TYR A 49 -8.75 19.31 -1.55
CA TYR A 49 -8.79 20.37 -0.54
C TYR A 49 -10.04 20.33 0.35
N MET A 50 -11.08 19.63 -0.11
CA MET A 50 -12.40 19.64 0.53
C MET A 50 -12.65 18.39 1.38
N GLU A 51 -11.97 17.29 1.09
CA GLU A 51 -12.27 16.02 1.73
C GLU A 51 -11.51 15.82 3.04
N ASP A 52 -12.26 15.49 4.09
CA ASP A 52 -11.79 14.94 5.36
C ASP A 52 -10.74 15.81 6.11
N THR A 53 -10.80 17.13 5.98
CA THR A 53 -9.89 18.07 6.66
C THR A 53 -10.35 18.48 8.05
N PHE A 54 -11.64 18.34 8.38
CA PHE A 54 -12.22 18.73 9.66
C PHE A 54 -13.15 17.67 10.23
N CYS A 55 -13.40 17.77 11.54
CA CYS A 55 -14.39 16.95 12.20
C CYS A 55 -15.81 17.44 11.93
N ASP A 56 -16.68 16.55 11.47
CA ASP A 56 -18.12 16.85 11.25
C ASP A 56 -18.86 17.31 12.52
N LYS A 57 -18.35 16.98 13.71
CA LYS A 57 -19.02 17.25 14.99
C LYS A 57 -18.48 18.45 15.75
N CYS A 58 -17.16 18.50 15.98
CA CYS A 58 -16.54 19.58 16.75
C CYS A 58 -15.75 20.57 15.89
N GLU A 59 -15.69 20.34 14.57
CA GLU A 59 -15.04 21.23 13.61
C GLU A 59 -13.53 21.42 13.85
N SER A 60 -12.95 20.57 14.70
CA SER A 60 -11.51 20.48 14.90
C SER A 60 -10.85 20.04 13.60
N ILE A 61 -9.74 20.66 13.25
CA ILE A 61 -8.94 20.25 12.11
C ILE A 61 -8.39 18.85 12.28
N PHE A 62 -8.36 18.06 11.21
CA PHE A 62 -7.82 16.70 11.19
C PHE A 62 -6.34 16.69 10.82
N ILE A 63 -5.51 16.43 11.82
CA ILE A 63 -4.07 16.25 11.71
C ILE A 63 -3.78 14.83 12.21
N PRO A 64 -3.43 13.90 11.31
CA PRO A 64 -3.17 12.52 11.65
C PRO A 64 -2.13 12.40 12.77
N GLY A 65 -2.50 11.68 13.84
CA GLY A 65 -1.64 11.47 15.01
C GLY A 65 -1.72 12.57 16.08
N ILE A 66 -2.34 13.72 15.80
CA ILE A 66 -2.53 14.80 16.79
C ILE A 66 -4.00 14.92 17.16
N THR A 67 -4.86 15.26 16.20
CA THR A 67 -6.31 15.49 16.41
C THR A 67 -7.18 14.39 15.82
N VAL A 68 -6.62 13.53 14.96
CA VAL A 68 -7.35 12.40 14.38
C VAL A 68 -6.52 11.12 14.41
N SER A 69 -7.16 10.01 14.80
CA SER A 69 -6.63 8.66 14.63
C SER A 69 -7.24 8.03 13.37
N THR A 70 -6.38 7.74 12.39
CA THR A 70 -6.78 7.11 11.14
C THR A 70 -6.45 5.62 11.17
N ARG A 71 -7.41 4.75 10.91
CA ARG A 71 -7.23 3.28 10.92
C ARG A 71 -7.99 2.59 9.80
N ILE A 72 -7.43 1.53 9.23
CA ILE A 72 -8.13 0.67 8.28
C ILE A 72 -8.92 -0.40 9.05
N ILE A 73 -10.22 -0.49 8.77
CA ILE A 73 -11.14 -1.45 9.39
C ILE A 73 -11.73 -2.35 8.32
N TYR A 74 -11.85 -3.64 8.66
CA TYR A 74 -12.43 -4.66 7.80
C TYR A 74 -13.83 -4.98 8.27
N LYS A 75 -14.86 -4.55 7.53
CA LYS A 75 -16.24 -4.99 7.79
C LYS A 75 -16.52 -6.27 7.01
N LYS A 76 -17.04 -7.29 7.71
CA LYS A 76 -17.54 -8.51 7.08
C LYS A 76 -18.82 -8.19 6.33
N SER A 77 -18.92 -8.64 5.08
CA SER A 77 -20.19 -8.61 4.33
C SER A 77 -21.19 -9.57 5.00
N LYS A 78 -22.45 -9.13 5.16
CA LYS A 78 -23.54 -9.98 5.68
C LYS A 78 -23.93 -11.09 4.68
N SER A 79 -23.70 -10.87 3.39
CA SER A 79 -23.77 -11.90 2.35
C SER A 79 -22.41 -12.61 2.29
N GLY A 80 -22.40 -13.94 2.42
CA GLY A 80 -21.21 -14.81 2.50
C GLY A 80 -20.21 -14.76 1.33
N THR A 81 -20.29 -13.73 0.50
CA THR A 81 -19.31 -13.42 -0.54
C THR A 81 -18.02 -12.89 0.11
N VAL A 82 -16.90 -13.53 -0.21
CA VAL A 82 -15.57 -13.47 0.43
C VAL A 82 -14.90 -12.07 0.48
N SER A 83 -15.54 -11.02 -0.05
CA SER A 83 -14.97 -9.67 -0.07
C SER A 83 -15.19 -8.94 1.27
N ARG A 84 -14.14 -8.88 2.09
CA ARG A 84 -14.10 -7.99 3.27
C ARG A 84 -13.99 -6.55 2.77
N ARG A 85 -15.01 -5.72 2.97
CA ARG A 85 -14.95 -4.29 2.62
C ARG A 85 -13.97 -3.61 3.57
N ARG A 86 -12.96 -2.95 3.00
CA ARG A 86 -12.00 -2.12 3.73
C ARG A 86 -12.58 -0.72 3.84
N LEU A 87 -12.61 -0.20 5.05
CA LEU A 87 -13.03 1.16 5.35
C LEU A 87 -11.88 1.89 6.01
N LEU A 88 -11.68 3.16 5.63
CA LEU A 88 -10.82 4.08 6.34
C LEU A 88 -11.65 4.75 7.44
N ARG A 89 -11.32 4.49 8.70
CA ARG A 89 -11.97 5.14 9.84
C ARG A 89 -11.11 6.29 10.33
N TYR A 90 -11.71 7.47 10.40
CA TYR A 90 -11.19 8.62 11.12
C TYR A 90 -11.86 8.68 12.50
N THR A 91 -11.08 8.84 13.55
CA THR A 91 -11.59 9.05 14.92
C THR A 91 -11.03 10.35 15.43
N CYS A 92 -11.87 11.36 15.62
CA CYS A 92 -11.48 12.62 16.24
C CYS A 92 -11.00 12.35 17.68
N LEU A 93 -9.88 12.95 18.08
CA LEU A 93 -9.30 12.79 19.41
C LEU A 93 -9.81 13.83 20.42
N GLU A 94 -10.49 14.89 19.95
CA GLU A 94 -11.13 15.89 20.81
C GLU A 94 -12.55 15.47 21.22
N CYS A 95 -13.39 15.05 20.26
CA CYS A 95 -14.80 14.73 20.52
C CYS A 95 -15.17 13.24 20.34
N TYR A 96 -14.21 12.39 19.96
CA TYR A 96 -14.39 10.95 19.71
C TYR A 96 -15.41 10.58 18.63
N HIS A 97 -15.81 11.53 17.79
CA HIS A 97 -16.63 11.25 16.62
C HIS A 97 -15.88 10.36 15.62
N LYS A 98 -16.61 9.44 14.96
CA LYS A 98 -16.06 8.44 14.04
C LYS A 98 -16.71 8.60 12.68
N SER A 99 -15.91 8.83 11.64
CA SER A 99 -16.35 8.82 10.25
C SER A 99 -15.66 7.66 9.50
N ASP A 100 -16.45 6.92 8.72
CA ASP A 100 -16.02 5.76 7.96
C ASP A 100 -16.10 6.08 6.46
N ARG A 101 -14.97 6.02 5.75
CA ARG A 101 -14.91 6.19 4.30
C ARG A 101 -14.62 4.88 3.59
N ALA A 102 -15.34 4.61 2.51
CA ALA A 102 -15.09 3.42 1.68
C ALA A 102 -13.79 3.61 0.90
N LEU A 103 -12.88 2.64 1.02
CA LEU A 103 -11.70 2.59 0.15
C LEU A 103 -12.10 1.86 -1.12
N GLU A 104 -11.99 2.54 -2.27
CA GLU A 104 -12.13 1.89 -3.56
C GLU A 104 -11.05 0.83 -3.69
N MET A 105 -11.47 -0.41 -3.93
CA MET A 105 -10.51 -1.47 -4.22
C MET A 105 -10.20 -1.40 -5.72
N PRO A 106 -8.92 -1.47 -6.13
CA PRO A 106 -8.61 -1.76 -7.52
C PRO A 106 -9.29 -3.08 -7.85
N THR A 107 -10.28 -3.02 -8.74
CA THR A 107 -10.87 -4.24 -9.30
C THR A 107 -9.74 -4.90 -10.06
N SER A 108 -9.17 -5.96 -9.48
CA SER A 108 -8.22 -6.82 -10.19
C SER A 108 -8.99 -7.57 -11.26
N LYS A 109 -9.39 -6.87 -12.31
CA LYS A 109 -9.55 -7.48 -13.62
C LYS A 109 -8.13 -7.73 -14.06
N ARG A 110 -7.67 -8.95 -13.81
CA ARG A 110 -6.46 -9.51 -14.41
C ARG A 110 -6.50 -9.11 -15.88
N SER A 111 -5.63 -8.18 -16.29
CA SER A 111 -5.57 -7.74 -17.67
C SER A 111 -5.41 -8.99 -18.53
N THR A 112 -6.37 -9.21 -19.43
CA THR A 112 -6.22 -10.17 -20.51
C THR A 112 -4.91 -9.83 -21.23
N PRO A 113 -4.07 -10.82 -21.59
CA PRO A 113 -2.83 -10.54 -22.30
C PRO A 113 -3.13 -9.71 -23.54
N ILE A 114 -2.43 -8.59 -23.67
CA ILE A 114 -2.41 -7.75 -24.87
C ILE A 114 -1.95 -8.67 -26.01
N PRO A 115 -2.73 -8.90 -27.07
CA PRO A 115 -2.19 -9.55 -28.26
C PRO A 115 -1.20 -8.57 -28.89
N ASN A 116 0.07 -8.99 -28.99
CA ASN A 116 1.09 -8.29 -29.76
C ASN A 116 0.60 -8.16 -31.21
N SER A 117 0.13 -6.97 -31.60
CA SER A 117 -0.12 -6.65 -32.99
C SER A 117 1.20 -6.23 -33.64
N GLY A 118 1.89 -7.22 -34.21
CA GLY A 118 2.98 -7.04 -35.16
C GLY A 118 2.59 -7.60 -36.52
N THR A 119 2.66 -6.72 -37.52
CA THR A 119 2.86 -6.92 -38.98
C THR A 119 1.79 -7.62 -39.82
N ASP A 120 1.23 -6.81 -40.73
CA ASP A 120 1.17 -6.97 -42.19
C ASP A 120 0.24 -8.03 -42.83
N THR A 121 -0.78 -7.50 -43.52
CA THR A 121 -1.35 -7.91 -44.81
C THR A 121 -1.19 -9.36 -45.27
N GLU A 122 -2.29 -10.13 -45.34
CA GLU A 122 -3.00 -10.51 -46.59
C GLU A 122 -4.10 -11.55 -46.33
N ALA A 123 -5.10 -11.53 -47.21
CA ALA A 123 -6.32 -12.33 -47.18
C ALA A 123 -6.06 -13.84 -47.36
N ASN A 124 -6.88 -14.71 -46.77
CA ASN A 124 -7.95 -15.46 -47.46
C ASN A 124 -8.58 -16.53 -46.55
N ASN A 125 -9.87 -16.81 -46.80
CA ASN A 125 -10.73 -17.77 -46.12
C ASN A 125 -10.30 -19.24 -46.28
N LYS A 126 -10.47 -20.06 -45.22
CA LYS A 126 -11.46 -21.18 -45.17
C LYS A 126 -11.29 -22.06 -43.93
N SER A 127 -12.43 -22.54 -43.45
CA SER A 127 -12.61 -23.41 -42.29
C SER A 127 -12.09 -24.83 -42.52
N SER A 128 -11.32 -25.34 -41.57
CA SER A 128 -11.26 -26.77 -41.24
C SER A 128 -10.82 -26.95 -39.80
N LYS A 129 -11.62 -27.71 -39.05
CA LYS A 129 -11.45 -28.06 -37.63
C LYS A 129 -10.13 -28.87 -37.45
N PRO A 130 -9.20 -28.51 -36.55
CA PRO A 130 -8.06 -29.39 -36.26
C PRO A 130 -8.24 -30.16 -34.95
N GLU A 131 -7.74 -31.39 -34.96
CA GLU A 131 -7.68 -32.35 -33.85
C GLU A 131 -6.93 -31.84 -32.61
N GLU A 132 -7.22 -32.45 -31.46
CA GLU A 132 -6.62 -32.15 -30.16
C GLU A 132 -5.09 -32.34 -30.16
N PHE A 133 -4.39 -31.22 -30.03
CA PHE A 133 -2.95 -31.15 -29.81
C PHE A 133 -2.58 -31.70 -28.41
N LYS A 134 -2.02 -32.91 -28.36
CA LYS A 134 -1.37 -33.45 -27.16
C LYS A 134 0.11 -33.04 -27.13
N ALA A 135 0.42 -32.00 -26.37
CA ALA A 135 1.81 -31.58 -26.13
C ALA A 135 2.49 -32.47 -25.08
N THR A 136 3.49 -33.24 -25.51
CA THR A 136 4.43 -33.91 -24.60
C THR A 136 5.55 -32.94 -24.27
N TRP A 137 5.47 -32.27 -23.12
CA TRP A 137 6.53 -31.36 -22.67
C TRP A 137 7.68 -32.15 -22.02
N PRO A 138 8.95 -31.88 -22.38
CA PRO A 138 10.08 -32.44 -21.65
C PRO A 138 10.07 -31.90 -20.21
N LYS A 139 10.24 -32.78 -19.22
CA LYS A 139 10.27 -32.42 -17.80
C LYS A 139 11.42 -31.43 -17.56
N SER A 140 11.08 -30.14 -17.49
CA SER A 140 12.05 -29.11 -17.16
C SER A 140 12.48 -29.24 -15.70
N GLU A 141 13.79 -29.30 -15.52
CA GLU A 141 14.46 -29.30 -14.23
C GLU A 141 13.95 -28.16 -13.34
N THR A 142 13.92 -28.46 -12.04
CA THR A 142 13.32 -27.66 -10.98
C THR A 142 13.45 -26.15 -11.16
N SER A 143 12.32 -25.49 -11.44
CA SER A 143 12.21 -24.05 -11.56
C SER A 143 12.80 -23.30 -10.35
N LYS A 144 13.55 -22.22 -10.61
CA LYS A 144 14.13 -21.30 -9.61
C LYS A 144 13.13 -20.87 -8.52
N SER A 145 11.83 -20.89 -8.84
CA SER A 145 10.71 -20.66 -7.94
C SER A 145 10.60 -21.67 -6.79
N LYS A 146 10.82 -22.97 -7.06
CA LYS A 146 10.85 -24.03 -6.02
C LYS A 146 12.06 -23.86 -5.09
N GLN A 147 13.20 -23.41 -5.62
CA GLN A 147 14.40 -23.11 -4.83
C GLN A 147 14.17 -21.93 -3.87
N ARG A 148 13.50 -20.86 -4.32
CA ARG A 148 13.13 -19.72 -3.46
C ARG A 148 12.15 -20.11 -2.36
N LEU A 149 11.21 -21.01 -2.65
CA LEU A 149 10.25 -21.52 -1.65
C LEU A 149 10.93 -22.38 -0.57
N LYS A 150 11.90 -23.22 -0.96
CA LYS A 150 12.71 -23.99 0.01
C LYS A 150 13.57 -23.08 0.89
N LYS A 151 14.20 -22.05 0.33
CA LYS A 151 14.97 -21.04 1.12
C LYS A 151 14.08 -20.31 2.14
N ARG A 152 12.84 -19.95 1.76
CA ARG A 152 11.89 -19.33 2.71
C ARG A 152 11.46 -20.29 3.83
N LYS A 153 11.26 -21.58 3.54
CA LYS A 153 10.92 -22.59 4.55
C LYS A 153 12.05 -22.90 5.53
N GLN A 154 13.30 -22.62 5.18
CA GLN A 154 14.43 -22.82 6.10
C GLN A 154 14.64 -21.66 7.08
N ASN A 155 13.99 -20.51 6.90
CA ASN A 155 14.14 -19.34 7.76
C ASN A 155 13.18 -19.40 8.97
N ASN A 156 13.20 -20.52 9.69
CA ASN A 156 12.41 -20.75 10.90
C ASN A 156 13.37 -20.83 12.11
N LEU A 157 12.97 -20.32 13.27
CA LEU A 157 13.84 -20.15 14.44
C LEU A 157 14.53 -21.47 14.85
N SER A 158 13.82 -22.59 14.74
CA SER A 158 14.34 -23.94 15.01
C SER A 158 15.50 -24.33 14.09
N ASN A 159 15.49 -23.93 12.82
CA ASN A 159 16.59 -24.19 11.89
C ASN A 159 17.78 -23.26 12.15
N LEU A 160 17.53 -21.99 12.51
CA LEU A 160 18.60 -21.05 12.89
C LEU A 160 19.35 -21.51 14.15
N LEU A 161 18.63 -22.03 15.14
CA LEU A 161 19.24 -22.60 16.35
C LEU A 161 20.03 -23.89 16.05
N ALA A 162 19.54 -24.73 15.14
CA ALA A 162 20.26 -25.93 14.71
C ALA A 162 21.53 -25.60 13.91
N MET A 163 21.50 -24.57 13.06
CA MET A 163 22.68 -24.10 12.32
C MET A 163 23.72 -23.50 13.27
N LYS A 164 23.30 -22.65 14.22
CA LYS A 164 24.20 -22.06 15.22
C LYS A 164 24.86 -23.09 16.15
N LYS A 165 24.20 -24.22 16.43
CA LYS A 165 24.81 -25.35 17.16
C LYS A 165 25.89 -26.06 16.32
N LYS A 166 25.62 -26.29 15.03
CA LYS A 166 26.59 -26.92 14.10
C LYS A 166 27.81 -26.04 13.83
N GLU A 167 27.64 -24.72 13.78
CA GLU A 167 28.76 -23.78 13.64
C GLU A 167 29.70 -23.85 14.84
N LYS A 168 29.17 -23.88 16.07
CA LYS A 168 29.99 -24.04 17.28
C LYS A 168 30.74 -25.37 17.36
N GLU A 169 30.12 -26.46 16.91
CA GLU A 169 30.77 -27.77 16.85
C GLU A 169 31.87 -27.82 15.79
N ASN A 170 31.73 -27.10 14.68
CA ASN A 170 32.75 -27.01 13.64
C ASN A 170 33.91 -26.07 14.03
N GLU A 171 33.63 -24.96 14.72
CA GLU A 171 34.68 -24.09 15.30
C GLU A 171 35.57 -24.90 16.26
N SER A 172 34.98 -25.74 17.13
CA SER A 172 35.77 -26.60 18.04
C SER A 172 36.64 -27.66 17.33
N LYS A 173 36.34 -27.99 16.07
CA LYS A 173 37.15 -28.93 15.25
C LYS A 173 38.22 -28.20 14.43
N GLN A 174 38.03 -26.92 14.14
CA GLN A 174 38.97 -26.12 13.34
C GLN A 174 40.13 -25.57 14.17
N PHE A 175 40.02 -25.54 15.50
CA PHE A 175 41.11 -25.15 16.41
C PHE A 175 42.16 -26.24 16.69
N ASN A 176 42.05 -27.43 16.08
CA ASN A 176 42.97 -28.55 16.31
C ASN A 176 43.95 -28.84 15.15
N SER A 177 44.11 -27.93 14.18
CA SER A 177 44.99 -28.12 13.01
C SER A 177 46.19 -27.16 12.93
N LEU A 178 46.59 -26.51 14.03
CA LEU A 178 47.85 -25.75 14.09
C LEU A 178 48.77 -26.40 15.13
N SER A 179 49.51 -27.41 14.69
CA SER A 179 50.51 -28.10 15.50
C SER A 179 51.72 -27.19 15.77
N LEU A 180 52.06 -27.03 17.05
CA LEU A 180 53.20 -26.26 17.58
C LEU A 180 54.57 -26.59 16.95
N MET A 181 54.74 -27.76 16.33
CA MET A 181 55.98 -28.16 15.65
C MET A 181 56.27 -27.37 14.36
N GLU A 182 55.27 -26.78 13.72
CA GLU A 182 55.48 -25.99 12.50
C GLU A 182 56.02 -24.58 12.80
N PHE A 183 55.82 -24.09 14.02
CA PHE A 183 56.29 -22.76 14.43
C PHE A 183 57.76 -22.74 14.88
N MET A 184 58.34 -23.88 15.26
CA MET A 184 59.72 -23.96 15.76
C MET A 184 60.78 -24.23 14.70
N ASN A 185 60.40 -24.41 13.42
CA ASN A 185 61.33 -24.74 12.33
C ASN A 185 61.62 -23.54 11.39
N LYS A 186 61.65 -22.32 11.92
CA LYS A 186 62.14 -21.13 11.19
C LYS A 186 63.26 -20.44 11.95
#